data_AF-A0A7S0XI43-F1
#
_entry.id   AF-A0A7S0XI43-F1
#
_cell.length_a   1.000
_cell.length_b   1.000
_cell.length_c   1.000
_cell.angle_alpha   90.00
_cell.angle_beta   90.00
_cell.angle_gamma   90.00
#
_symmetry.space_group_name_H-M   'P 1'
#
loop_
_entity.id
_entity.type
_entity.pdbx_description
1 polymer ?
#
loop_
_entity_poly.entity_id
_entity_poly.type
_entity_poly.pdbx_seq_one_letter_code
_entity_poly.pdbx_strand_id
1 'polypeptide(L)'
;EVEAARDTLALDCDGLVVKLNELALKRALGTTARAPRGAVAFKFGAAKEVTTLNSITLQVSRTGMITPVAELEPVTIGGVTVSRATLHNFSELARLDIRVGDAVIIERSGDVIPNIVGVHLDDSRNDYTASAADHERSPPVELPKHCPECSGPVSVSLNERKSSSPSSLPDAERDSDNNTIISLSDCEHASVSVHCINEQCPAQALNKLTYFASKHAMNIDGLGKSVAKKLLDANLVNQCSDLFTLSKEELLTLPGFKDRSAENLLDAIKKARESCSLARVLVALGISGIGRTSAPTVASVLDYKLERLLQVDQD
;
A
#
# COMPACT_ATOMS: atom_id res chain seq x y z
N GLU A 1 17.88 26.00 14.89
CA GLU A 1 18.72 27.00 14.19
C GLU A 1 18.70 26.82 12.68
N VAL A 2 19.21 25.71 12.13
CA VAL A 2 19.24 25.50 10.66
C VAL A 2 17.84 25.52 10.03
N GLU A 3 16.85 24.92 10.68
CA GLU A 3 15.45 24.93 10.20
C GLU A 3 14.86 26.34 10.09
N ALA A 4 15.18 27.24 11.03
CA ALA A 4 14.70 28.62 11.01
C ALA A 4 15.39 29.47 9.92
N ALA A 5 16.59 29.07 9.50
CA ALA A 5 17.33 29.70 8.41
C ALA A 5 16.98 29.12 7.03
N ARG A 6 16.09 28.11 6.95
CA ARG A 6 15.76 27.38 5.72
C ARG A 6 15.41 28.32 4.56
N ASP A 7 14.51 29.27 4.78
CA ASP A 7 14.03 30.18 3.73
C ASP A 7 15.06 31.23 3.31
N THR A 8 16.15 31.35 4.06
CA THR A 8 17.27 32.26 3.75
C THR A 8 18.40 31.57 2.99
N LEU A 9 18.37 30.24 2.86
CA LEU A 9 19.37 29.49 2.12
C LEU A 9 19.15 29.69 0.62
N ALA A 10 20.25 29.81 -0.13
CA ALA A 10 20.20 29.92 -1.58
C ALA A 10 19.72 28.64 -2.30
N LEU A 11 19.54 27.55 -1.56
CA LEU A 11 19.21 26.22 -2.05
C LEU A 11 18.18 25.56 -1.13
N ASP A 12 17.24 24.84 -1.73
CA ASP A 12 16.26 24.04 -1.00
C ASP A 12 16.95 22.91 -0.21
N CYS A 13 16.59 22.81 1.08
CA CYS A 13 17.09 21.78 1.99
C CYS A 13 15.91 21.14 2.72
N ASP A 14 15.84 19.80 2.72
CA ASP A 14 14.79 19.01 3.41
C ASP A 14 15.25 18.52 4.81
N GLY A 15 16.49 18.84 5.19
CA GLY A 15 17.04 18.50 6.50
C GLY A 15 18.56 18.57 6.56
N LEU A 16 19.11 17.87 7.54
CA LEU A 16 20.54 17.71 7.81
C LEU A 16 20.94 16.26 7.64
N VAL A 17 22.20 15.99 7.25
CA VAL A 17 22.75 14.63 7.29
C VAL A 17 23.79 14.56 8.37
N VAL A 18 23.48 13.83 9.45
CA VAL A 18 24.42 13.57 10.55
C VAL A 18 25.24 12.34 10.16
N LYS A 19 26.56 12.51 10.10
CA LYS A 19 27.51 11.45 9.72
C LYS A 19 28.57 11.30 10.80
N LEU A 20 28.96 10.06 11.07
CA LEU A 20 30.17 9.82 11.86
C LEU A 20 31.38 10.32 11.07
N ASN A 21 32.14 11.22 11.70
CA ASN A 21 33.33 11.80 11.10
C ASN A 21 34.49 10.78 11.02
N GLU A 22 34.53 9.84 11.97
CA GLU A 22 35.59 8.83 12.03
C GLU A 22 35.38 7.70 11.02
N LEU A 23 36.29 7.59 10.05
CA LEU A 23 36.23 6.61 8.95
C LEU A 23 36.35 5.16 9.44
N ALA A 24 37.11 4.90 10.50
CA ALA A 24 37.28 3.56 11.05
C ALA A 24 35.94 3.02 11.59
N LEU A 25 35.25 3.81 12.42
CA LEU A 25 33.94 3.48 12.96
C LEU A 25 32.88 3.34 11.86
N LYS A 26 32.90 4.23 10.85
CA LYS A 26 31.99 4.12 9.70
C LYS A 26 32.16 2.79 8.94
N ARG A 27 33.40 2.33 8.74
CA ARG A 27 33.68 1.04 8.09
C ARG A 27 33.21 -0.14 8.95
N ALA A 28 33.46 -0.08 10.26
CA ALA A 28 33.04 -1.13 11.20
C ALA A 28 31.51 -1.28 11.26
N LEU A 29 30.76 -0.18 11.18
CA LEU A 29 29.30 -0.19 11.24
C LEU A 29 28.66 -0.73 9.95
N GLY A 30 29.31 -0.61 8.80
CA GLY A 30 28.83 -1.15 7.53
C GLY A 30 27.55 -0.49 7.00
N THR A 31 26.82 -1.22 6.16
CA THR A 31 25.60 -0.76 5.47
C THR A 31 24.48 -1.79 5.58
N THR A 32 23.23 -1.33 5.54
CA THR A 32 22.05 -2.19 5.38
C THR A 32 21.68 -2.28 3.89
N ALA A 33 20.67 -3.08 3.56
CA ALA A 33 20.16 -3.19 2.18
C ALA A 33 19.67 -1.85 1.56
N ARG A 34 19.43 -0.81 2.38
CA ARG A 34 18.90 0.49 1.90
C ARG A 34 19.72 1.71 2.33
N ALA A 35 20.46 1.65 3.44
CA ALA A 35 21.12 2.82 4.01
C ALA A 35 22.40 2.47 4.81
N PRO A 36 23.40 3.38 4.86
CA PRO A 36 24.58 3.23 5.72
C PRO A 36 24.23 3.35 7.22
N ARG A 37 24.90 2.58 8.08
CA ARG A 37 24.63 2.62 9.54
C ARG A 37 25.30 3.79 10.26
N GLY A 38 26.39 4.32 9.69
CA GLY A 38 27.14 5.46 10.26
C GLY A 38 26.65 6.85 9.82
N ALA A 39 25.45 6.95 9.22
CA ALA A 39 24.87 8.22 8.81
C ALA A 39 23.33 8.17 8.87
N VAL A 40 22.72 9.28 9.23
CA VAL A 40 21.26 9.44 9.27
C VAL A 40 20.86 10.79 8.68
N ALA A 41 19.77 10.81 7.91
CA ALA A 41 19.14 12.05 7.46
C ALA A 41 18.15 12.52 8.53
N PHE A 42 18.42 13.66 9.13
CA PHE A 42 17.57 14.35 10.10
C PHE A 42 16.72 15.39 9.36
N LYS A 43 15.49 15.02 9.01
CA LYS A 43 14.58 15.89 8.24
C LYS A 43 13.98 16.99 9.10
N PHE A 44 13.71 18.15 8.50
CA PHE A 44 12.97 19.23 9.15
C PHE A 44 11.51 18.83 9.41
N GLY A 45 10.79 19.61 10.22
CA GLY A 45 9.36 19.45 10.43
C GLY A 45 8.63 19.45 9.09
N ALA A 46 7.76 18.45 8.90
CA ALA A 46 6.93 18.38 7.71
C ALA A 46 6.04 19.63 7.63
N ALA A 47 5.92 20.23 6.43
CA ALA A 47 4.95 21.28 6.19
C ALA A 47 3.55 20.73 6.48
N LYS A 48 2.79 21.49 7.27
CA LYS A 48 1.42 21.15 7.67
C LYS A 48 0.47 22.18 7.09
N GLU A 49 -0.62 21.70 6.52
CA GLU A 49 -1.71 22.54 6.02
C GLU A 49 -3.04 21.99 6.51
N VAL A 50 -4.05 22.85 6.56
CA VAL A 50 -5.42 22.46 6.90
C VAL A 50 -6.23 22.40 5.62
N THR A 51 -7.01 21.33 5.45
CA THR A 51 -7.96 21.19 4.34
C THR A 51 -9.24 20.50 4.79
N THR A 52 -10.25 20.47 3.94
CA THR A 52 -11.53 19.81 4.23
C THR A 52 -11.54 18.39 3.68
N LEU A 53 -12.07 17.44 4.45
CA LEU A 53 -12.31 16.07 3.99
C LEU A 53 -13.63 15.98 3.22
N ASN A 54 -13.57 15.78 1.91
CA ASN A 54 -14.75 15.71 1.05
C ASN A 54 -15.43 14.33 1.09
N SER A 55 -14.65 13.25 1.07
CA SER A 55 -15.18 11.87 1.18
C SER A 55 -14.06 10.87 1.50
N ILE A 56 -14.43 9.63 1.84
CA ILE A 56 -13.49 8.54 2.07
C ILE A 56 -13.80 7.41 1.10
N THR A 57 -12.84 7.10 0.23
CA THR A 57 -12.92 6.00 -0.73
C THR A 57 -12.22 4.77 -0.17
N LEU A 58 -12.85 3.60 -0.29
CA LEU A 58 -12.27 2.33 0.11
C LEU A 58 -11.56 1.67 -1.08
N GLN A 59 -10.26 1.43 -0.96
CA GLN A 59 -9.46 0.77 -2.00
C GLN A 59 -9.15 -0.68 -1.64
N VAL A 60 -9.30 -1.60 -2.59
CA VAL A 60 -8.96 -3.02 -2.42
C VAL A 60 -7.57 -3.29 -3.00
N SER A 61 -6.67 -3.81 -2.19
CA SER A 61 -5.30 -4.17 -2.58
C SER A 61 -5.24 -5.52 -3.33
N ARG A 62 -4.06 -5.86 -3.86
CA ARG A 62 -3.80 -7.17 -4.53
C ARG A 62 -4.04 -8.39 -3.63
N THR A 63 -3.90 -8.22 -2.32
CA THR A 63 -4.13 -9.27 -1.32
C THR A 63 -5.54 -9.24 -0.73
N GLY A 64 -6.43 -8.42 -1.29
CA GLY A 64 -7.79 -8.22 -0.76
C GLY A 64 -7.87 -7.24 0.41
N MET A 65 -6.76 -6.76 0.97
CA MET A 65 -6.77 -5.77 2.05
C MET A 65 -7.50 -4.49 1.61
N ILE A 66 -8.48 -4.06 2.40
CA ILE A 66 -9.31 -2.88 2.16
C ILE A 66 -8.71 -1.72 2.98
N THR A 67 -8.31 -0.66 2.30
CA THR A 67 -7.69 0.52 2.93
C THR A 67 -8.51 1.78 2.67
N PRO A 68 -8.86 2.55 3.71
CA PRO A 68 -9.51 3.85 3.53
C PRO A 68 -8.52 4.89 3.00
N VAL A 69 -8.96 5.68 2.02
CA VAL A 69 -8.22 6.79 1.43
C VAL A 69 -9.10 8.03 1.47
N ALA A 70 -8.57 9.10 2.04
CA ALA A 70 -9.25 10.39 2.14
C ALA A 70 -9.17 11.13 0.79
N GLU A 71 -10.33 11.58 0.30
CA GLU A 71 -10.45 12.55 -0.79
C GLU A 71 -10.60 13.93 -0.17
N LEU A 72 -9.64 14.80 -0.42
CA LEU A 72 -9.50 16.09 0.23
C LEU A 72 -9.80 17.22 -0.75
N GLU A 73 -10.21 18.36 -0.20
CA GLU A 73 -10.21 19.60 -0.98
C GLU A 73 -8.76 19.92 -1.40
N PRO A 74 -8.49 20.20 -2.69
CA PRO A 74 -7.14 20.42 -3.19
C PRO A 74 -6.42 21.55 -2.45
N VAL A 75 -5.29 21.22 -1.81
CA VAL A 75 -4.50 22.16 -1.02
C VAL A 75 -3.02 22.04 -1.38
N THR A 76 -2.29 23.16 -1.34
CA THR A 76 -0.88 23.20 -1.73
C THR A 76 0.01 23.05 -0.50
N ILE A 77 0.80 21.96 -0.43
CA ILE A 77 1.79 21.72 0.62
C ILE A 77 3.18 21.58 0.01
N GLY A 78 4.09 22.49 0.36
CA GLY A 78 5.47 22.44 -0.15
C GLY A 78 5.54 22.41 -1.68
N GLY A 79 4.75 23.28 -2.33
CA GLY A 79 4.71 23.46 -3.78
C GLY A 79 3.97 22.38 -4.59
N VAL A 80 3.38 21.37 -3.95
CA VAL A 80 2.58 20.33 -4.61
C VAL A 80 1.15 20.38 -4.13
N THR A 81 0.19 20.33 -5.06
CA THR A 81 -1.23 20.22 -4.74
C THR A 81 -1.58 18.79 -4.36
N VAL A 82 -2.11 18.60 -3.16
CA VAL A 82 -2.56 17.33 -2.61
C VAL A 82 -4.09 17.32 -2.60
N SER A 83 -4.68 16.29 -3.21
CA SER A 83 -6.13 16.03 -3.20
C SER A 83 -6.49 14.67 -2.58
N ARG A 84 -5.49 13.85 -2.24
CA ARG A 84 -5.67 12.52 -1.66
C ARG A 84 -4.66 12.27 -0.56
N ALA A 85 -5.09 11.65 0.52
CA ALA A 85 -4.21 11.22 1.61
C ALA A 85 -4.57 9.82 2.12
N THR A 86 -3.57 9.09 2.62
CA THR A 86 -3.77 7.76 3.21
C THR A 86 -4.29 7.88 4.65
N LEU A 87 -5.28 7.06 5.00
CA LEU A 87 -5.72 6.87 6.40
C LEU A 87 -5.14 5.61 7.04
N HIS A 88 -4.23 4.91 6.33
CA HIS A 88 -3.55 3.68 6.73
C HIS A 88 -4.45 2.46 6.96
N ASN A 89 -5.32 2.50 7.97
CA ASN A 89 -6.22 1.42 8.34
C ASN A 89 -7.43 1.98 9.11
N PHE A 90 -8.42 1.12 9.38
CA PHE A 90 -9.65 1.53 10.06
C PHE A 90 -9.44 1.86 11.55
N SER A 91 -8.45 1.26 12.23
CA SER A 91 -8.12 1.64 13.61
C SER A 91 -7.59 3.07 13.69
N GLU A 92 -6.77 3.48 12.73
CA GLU A 92 -6.24 4.84 12.68
C GLU A 92 -7.33 5.86 12.38
N LEU A 93 -8.26 5.50 11.48
CA LEU A 93 -9.45 6.30 11.22
C LEU A 93 -10.31 6.50 12.49
N ALA A 94 -10.53 5.42 13.26
CA ALA A 94 -11.25 5.48 14.53
C ALA A 94 -10.49 6.31 15.58
N ARG A 95 -9.17 6.11 15.70
CA ARG A 95 -8.30 6.84 16.64
C ARG A 95 -8.31 8.34 16.41
N LEU A 96 -8.35 8.77 15.15
CA LEU A 96 -8.40 10.18 14.78
C LEU A 96 -9.82 10.78 14.82
N ASP A 97 -10.87 9.94 14.96
CA ASP A 97 -12.30 10.31 14.87
C ASP A 97 -12.59 11.27 13.70
N ILE A 98 -12.01 10.98 12.53
CA ILE A 98 -12.19 11.80 11.33
C ILE A 98 -13.50 11.43 10.65
N ARG A 99 -14.31 12.43 10.32
CA ARG A 99 -15.61 12.27 9.66
C ARG A 99 -15.68 13.13 8.40
N VAL A 100 -16.52 12.70 7.46
CA VAL A 100 -16.72 13.44 6.22
C VAL A 100 -17.24 14.84 6.53
N GLY A 101 -16.59 15.86 5.95
CA GLY A 101 -16.85 17.27 6.22
C GLY A 101 -15.95 17.92 7.28
N ASP A 102 -15.16 17.14 8.02
CA ASP A 102 -14.23 17.71 9.01
C ASP A 102 -13.06 18.44 8.33
N ALA A 103 -12.56 19.49 9.00
CA ALA A 103 -11.28 20.09 8.68
C ALA A 103 -10.15 19.20 9.24
N VAL A 104 -9.19 18.81 8.40
CA VAL A 104 -8.10 17.90 8.74
C VAL A 104 -6.74 18.55 8.53
N ILE A 105 -5.82 18.25 9.44
CA ILE A 105 -4.42 18.67 9.35
C ILE A 105 -3.67 17.60 8.55
N ILE A 106 -3.12 18.00 7.42
CA ILE A 106 -2.31 17.14 6.58
C ILE A 106 -0.85 17.53 6.70
N GLU A 107 0.02 16.53 6.80
CA GLU A 107 1.45 16.70 6.74
C GLU A 107 2.04 15.95 5.55
N ARG A 108 3.11 16.50 4.98
CA ARG A 108 3.88 15.81 3.95
C ARG A 108 5.15 15.23 4.55
N SER A 109 5.13 13.96 4.93
CA SER A 109 6.29 13.30 5.51
C SER A 109 7.35 13.02 4.43
N GLY A 110 8.45 13.78 4.46
CA GLY A 110 9.64 13.52 3.63
C GLY A 110 9.43 13.62 2.11
N ASP A 111 8.57 14.54 1.67
CA ASP A 111 8.27 14.91 0.28
C ASP A 111 7.50 13.90 -0.60
N VAL A 112 7.12 12.72 -0.11
CA VAL A 112 6.59 11.66 -1.00
C VAL A 112 5.12 11.26 -0.77
N ILE A 113 4.63 11.17 0.48
CA ILE A 113 3.24 10.73 0.74
C ILE A 113 2.59 11.64 1.80
N PRO A 114 1.43 12.27 1.50
CA PRO A 114 0.69 13.06 2.48
C PRO A 114 -0.06 12.16 3.46
N ASN A 115 0.04 12.50 4.74
CA ASN A 115 -0.59 11.80 5.86
C ASN A 115 -1.51 12.76 6.63
N ILE A 116 -2.64 12.27 7.14
CA ILE A 116 -3.52 13.05 8.01
C ILE A 116 -3.06 12.86 9.46
N VAL A 117 -2.75 13.95 10.14
CA VAL A 117 -2.26 13.94 11.53
C VAL A 117 -3.42 13.95 12.53
N GLY A 118 -4.53 14.59 12.16
CA GLY A 118 -5.75 14.67 12.96
C GLY A 118 -6.73 15.71 12.46
N VAL A 119 -7.82 15.86 13.18
CA VAL A 119 -8.85 16.87 12.93
C VAL A 119 -8.34 18.23 13.43
N HIS A 120 -8.51 19.27 12.64
CA HIS A 120 -8.29 20.65 13.07
C HIS A 120 -9.51 21.11 13.85
N LEU A 121 -9.34 21.27 15.17
CA LEU A 121 -10.34 21.87 16.04
C LEU A 121 -10.00 23.36 16.12
N ASP A 122 -10.92 24.23 15.70
CA ASP A 122 -10.74 25.68 15.78
C ASP A 122 -10.45 26.11 17.24
N ASP A 123 -9.50 27.02 17.44
CA ASP A 123 -8.96 27.45 18.76
C ASP A 123 -10.00 28.04 19.74
N SER A 124 -11.25 28.22 19.31
CA SER A 124 -12.39 28.51 20.21
C SER A 124 -12.83 27.33 21.07
N ARG A 125 -12.24 26.14 20.89
CA ARG A 125 -12.65 24.86 21.49
C ARG A 125 -11.51 24.18 22.25
N ASN A 126 -10.80 24.95 23.08
CA ASN A 126 -9.79 24.42 24.00
C ASN A 126 -10.42 23.69 25.20
N ASP A 127 -11.29 22.72 24.91
CA ASP A 127 -11.85 21.82 25.89
C ASP A 127 -11.94 20.42 25.29
N TYR A 128 -11.01 19.56 25.70
CA TYR A 128 -10.99 18.13 25.38
C TYR A 128 -12.17 17.36 26.00
N THR A 129 -13.13 18.05 26.63
CA THR A 129 -14.34 17.47 27.25
C THR A 129 -15.67 18.09 26.79
N ALA A 130 -15.67 19.03 25.85
CA ALA A 130 -16.92 19.59 25.34
C ALA A 130 -17.60 18.61 24.36
N SER A 131 -18.63 17.91 24.84
CA SER A 131 -19.48 17.05 24.03
C SER A 131 -20.00 17.80 22.80
N ALA A 132 -19.87 17.17 21.64
CA ALA A 132 -20.38 17.58 20.34
C ALA A 132 -21.90 17.85 20.37
N ALA A 133 -22.32 19.03 20.80
CA ALA A 133 -23.74 19.37 20.91
C ALA A 133 -24.28 20.23 19.74
N ASP A 134 -23.45 20.93 18.95
CA ASP A 134 -23.99 21.97 18.06
C ASP A 134 -23.48 21.97 16.60
N HIS A 135 -22.80 20.92 16.14
CA HIS A 135 -22.61 20.70 14.69
C HIS A 135 -23.03 19.26 14.39
N GLU A 136 -24.00 19.09 13.49
CA GLU A 136 -24.39 17.79 12.93
C GLU A 136 -23.17 17.21 12.16
N ARG A 137 -22.23 16.62 12.89
CA ARG A 137 -21.12 15.89 12.29
C ARG A 137 -21.70 14.68 11.58
N SER A 138 -21.16 14.38 10.40
CA SER A 138 -21.46 13.14 9.69
C SER A 138 -21.29 11.92 10.61
N PRO A 139 -22.02 10.82 10.38
CA PRO A 139 -21.82 9.60 11.16
C PRO A 139 -20.37 9.08 11.02
N PRO A 140 -19.84 8.38 12.04
CA PRO A 140 -18.55 7.71 11.93
C PRO A 140 -18.52 6.74 10.75
N VAL A 141 -17.36 6.58 10.14
CA VAL A 141 -17.18 5.65 9.02
C VAL A 141 -17.23 4.22 9.54
N GLU A 142 -18.27 3.48 9.19
CA GLU A 142 -18.42 2.08 9.56
C GLU A 142 -17.50 1.14 8.78
N LEU A 143 -17.20 -0.02 9.38
CA LEU A 143 -16.48 -1.08 8.69
C LEU A 143 -17.32 -1.65 7.54
N PRO A 144 -16.75 -1.85 6.34
CA PRO A 144 -17.49 -2.38 5.22
C PRO A 144 -17.84 -3.85 5.45
N LYS A 145 -19.14 -4.18 5.48
CA LYS A 145 -19.63 -5.57 5.52
C LYS A 145 -19.39 -6.33 4.21
N HIS A 146 -19.29 -5.59 3.11
CA HIS A 146 -19.09 -6.12 1.77
C HIS A 146 -17.95 -5.40 1.06
N CYS A 147 -17.28 -6.10 0.15
CA CYS A 147 -16.21 -5.52 -0.65
C CYS A 147 -16.77 -4.41 -1.56
N PRO A 148 -16.17 -3.21 -1.59
CA PRO A 148 -16.67 -2.08 -2.41
C PRO A 148 -16.58 -2.33 -3.92
N GLU A 149 -15.76 -3.31 -4.36
CA GLU A 149 -15.50 -3.57 -5.77
C GLU A 149 -16.31 -4.78 -6.30
N CYS A 150 -16.42 -5.85 -5.52
CA CYS A 150 -17.08 -7.09 -5.96
C CYS A 150 -18.34 -7.45 -5.15
N SER A 151 -18.72 -6.64 -4.16
CA SER A 151 -19.81 -6.91 -3.22
C SER A 151 -19.72 -8.25 -2.48
N GLY A 152 -18.55 -8.90 -2.51
CA GLY A 152 -18.32 -10.19 -1.89
C GLY A 152 -18.08 -10.09 -0.38
N PRO A 153 -18.04 -11.22 0.33
CA PRO A 153 -17.80 -11.26 1.76
C PRO A 153 -16.42 -10.69 2.13
N VAL A 154 -16.33 -10.19 3.36
CA VAL A 154 -15.15 -9.54 3.92
C VAL A 154 -14.81 -10.20 5.24
N SER A 155 -13.53 -10.52 5.45
CA SER A 155 -13.01 -10.96 6.74
C SER A 155 -12.37 -9.79 7.48
N VAL A 156 -12.64 -9.72 8.78
CA VAL A 156 -12.02 -8.75 9.68
C VAL A 156 -11.09 -9.51 10.61
N SER A 157 -9.85 -9.04 10.74
CA SER A 157 -8.85 -9.62 11.63
C SER A 157 -8.30 -8.58 12.59
N LEU A 158 -8.18 -8.95 13.85
CA LEU A 158 -7.53 -8.15 14.88
C LEU A 158 -6.06 -8.57 14.98
N ASN A 159 -5.17 -7.61 14.72
CA ASN A 159 -3.75 -7.77 15.00
C ASN A 159 -3.47 -7.04 16.31
N GLU A 160 -3.39 -7.81 17.40
CA GLU A 160 -2.87 -7.34 18.68
C GLU A 160 -1.44 -6.83 18.45
N ARG A 161 -1.17 -5.57 18.81
CA ARG A 161 0.23 -5.14 18.97
C ARG A 161 0.79 -6.08 20.03
N LYS A 162 1.93 -6.72 19.80
CA LYS A 162 2.63 -7.55 20.80
C LYS A 162 2.88 -6.73 22.08
N SER A 163 1.89 -6.63 22.96
CA SER A 163 2.07 -6.34 24.36
C SER A 163 2.50 -7.65 25.00
N SER A 164 3.57 -7.58 25.78
CA SER A 164 4.20 -8.69 26.50
C SER A 164 3.34 -9.19 27.67
N SER A 165 2.08 -9.56 27.41
CA SER A 165 1.18 -10.18 28.37
C SER A 165 -0.09 -10.65 27.66
N PRO A 166 -0.48 -11.93 27.79
CA PRO A 166 -1.73 -12.42 27.24
C PRO A 166 -2.87 -12.01 28.19
N SER A 167 -3.58 -10.94 27.85
CA SER A 167 -4.90 -10.69 28.44
C SER A 167 -5.93 -11.32 27.50
N SER A 168 -6.71 -12.24 28.06
CA SER A 168 -7.84 -12.94 27.45
C SER A 168 -8.67 -12.05 26.52
N LEU A 169 -8.85 -12.53 25.29
CA LEU A 169 -9.80 -12.00 24.30
C LEU A 169 -11.17 -11.75 24.94
N PRO A 170 -11.82 -10.59 24.74
CA PRO A 170 -13.25 -10.49 24.95
C PRO A 170 -13.97 -11.35 23.90
N ASP A 171 -15.03 -12.04 24.32
CA ASP A 171 -15.86 -12.87 23.45
C ASP A 171 -16.41 -12.03 22.30
N ALA A 172 -15.87 -12.23 21.09
CA ALA A 172 -16.30 -11.47 19.93
C ALA A 172 -17.71 -11.92 19.52
N GLU A 173 -18.70 -11.02 19.65
CA GLU A 173 -20.06 -11.24 19.21
C GLU A 173 -20.08 -11.53 17.70
N ARG A 174 -20.82 -12.56 17.28
CA ARG A 174 -20.95 -12.97 15.89
C ARG A 174 -22.36 -12.68 15.39
N ASP A 175 -22.50 -12.13 14.19
CA ASP A 175 -23.81 -11.95 13.57
C ASP A 175 -24.41 -13.29 13.09
N SER A 176 -25.64 -13.25 12.56
CA SER A 176 -26.33 -14.43 12.00
C SER A 176 -25.58 -15.10 10.84
N ASP A 177 -24.67 -14.37 10.20
CA ASP A 177 -23.85 -14.81 9.07
C ASP A 177 -22.42 -15.22 9.53
N ASN A 178 -22.20 -15.33 10.85
CA ASN A 178 -20.96 -15.75 11.50
C ASN A 178 -19.78 -14.78 11.30
N ASN A 179 -20.07 -13.51 10.98
CA ASN A 179 -19.06 -12.45 10.95
C ASN A 179 -18.81 -11.90 12.35
N THR A 180 -17.54 -11.65 12.67
CA THR A 180 -17.15 -10.94 13.88
C THR A 180 -17.69 -9.51 13.85
N ILE A 181 -18.61 -9.17 14.75
CA ILE A 181 -19.09 -7.81 14.92
C ILE A 181 -18.01 -7.07 15.72
N ILE A 182 -17.20 -6.29 15.02
CA ILE A 182 -16.22 -5.40 15.67
C ILE A 182 -16.72 -3.99 15.44
N SER A 183 -17.12 -3.32 16.51
CA SER A 183 -17.47 -1.91 16.45
C SER A 183 -16.18 -1.09 16.46
N LEU A 184 -16.12 0.06 15.77
CA LEU A 184 -14.92 0.90 15.78
C LEU A 184 -14.55 1.38 17.20
N SER A 185 -15.49 1.34 18.14
CA SER A 185 -15.27 1.56 19.58
C SER A 185 -14.38 0.51 20.23
N ASP A 186 -14.30 -0.71 19.69
CA ASP A 186 -13.54 -1.82 20.29
C ASP A 186 -12.06 -1.81 19.85
N CYS A 187 -11.67 -0.79 19.05
CA CYS A 187 -10.37 -0.70 18.38
C CYS A 187 -9.29 0.00 19.21
N GLU A 188 -9.52 0.30 20.50
CA GLU A 188 -8.62 1.15 21.30
C GLU A 188 -7.17 0.61 21.40
N HIS A 189 -6.96 -0.70 21.25
CA HIS A 189 -5.63 -1.32 21.45
C HIS A 189 -5.18 -2.32 20.36
N ALA A 190 -6.00 -2.59 19.34
CA ALA A 190 -5.70 -3.56 18.28
C ALA A 190 -5.77 -2.92 16.89
N SER A 191 -4.88 -3.33 15.99
CA SER A 191 -4.96 -2.91 14.58
C SER A 191 -5.93 -3.80 13.82
N VAL A 192 -6.99 -3.21 13.31
CA VAL A 192 -8.04 -3.89 12.54
C VAL A 192 -7.64 -3.91 11.08
N SER A 193 -7.55 -5.11 10.52
CA SER A 193 -7.27 -5.32 9.11
C SER A 193 -8.47 -5.99 8.46
N VAL A 194 -8.99 -5.34 7.42
CA VAL A 194 -10.18 -5.78 6.70
C VAL A 194 -9.77 -6.33 5.34
N HIS A 195 -10.23 -7.51 4.95
CA HIS A 195 -9.83 -8.19 3.73
C HIS A 195 -11.03 -8.73 2.95
N CYS A 196 -11.05 -8.51 1.64
CA CYS A 196 -11.95 -9.21 0.73
C CYS A 196 -11.48 -10.66 0.55
N ILE A 197 -12.34 -11.62 0.85
CA ILE A 197 -12.04 -13.07 0.72
C ILE A 197 -12.38 -13.63 -0.66
N ASN A 198 -13.08 -12.86 -1.50
CA ASN A 198 -13.44 -13.29 -2.85
C ASN A 198 -12.20 -13.35 -3.76
N GLU A 199 -11.79 -14.55 -4.16
CA GLU A 199 -10.65 -14.79 -5.04
C GLU A 199 -10.85 -14.21 -6.45
N GLN A 200 -12.11 -14.17 -6.91
CA GLN A 200 -12.51 -13.65 -8.22
C GLN A 200 -12.79 -12.14 -8.20
N CYS A 201 -12.35 -11.44 -7.15
CA CYS A 201 -12.53 -9.99 -7.08
C CYS A 201 -11.78 -9.29 -8.23
N PRO A 202 -12.46 -8.48 -9.08
CA PRO A 202 -11.84 -7.81 -10.22
C PRO A 202 -10.68 -6.89 -9.81
N ALA A 203 -10.82 -6.19 -8.69
CA ALA A 203 -9.77 -5.32 -8.16
C ALA A 203 -8.54 -6.12 -7.70
N GLN A 204 -8.74 -7.28 -7.07
CA GLN A 204 -7.63 -8.16 -6.72
C GLN A 204 -6.93 -8.71 -7.97
N ALA A 205 -7.68 -9.18 -8.96
CA ALA A 205 -7.13 -9.68 -10.23
C ALA A 205 -6.32 -8.60 -10.95
N LEU A 206 -6.86 -7.38 -11.08
CA LEU A 206 -6.18 -6.24 -11.68
C LEU A 206 -4.87 -5.89 -10.96
N ASN A 207 -4.92 -5.80 -9.63
CA ASN A 207 -3.75 -5.45 -8.84
C ASN A 207 -2.70 -6.57 -8.79
N LYS A 208 -3.12 -7.84 -8.78
CA LYS A 208 -2.22 -9.01 -8.92
C LYS A 208 -1.51 -8.97 -10.26
N LEU A 209 -2.25 -8.78 -11.35
CA LEU A 209 -1.71 -8.73 -12.71
C LEU A 209 -0.75 -7.54 -12.90
N THR A 210 -1.14 -6.35 -12.42
CA THR A 210 -0.31 -5.15 -12.48
C THR A 210 0.97 -5.31 -11.65
N TYR A 211 0.88 -5.95 -10.48
CA TYR A 211 2.04 -6.21 -9.64
C TYR A 211 2.98 -7.25 -10.26
N PHE A 212 2.43 -8.31 -10.87
CA PHE A 212 3.17 -9.33 -11.61
C PHE A 212 4.00 -8.72 -12.74
N ALA A 213 3.41 -7.78 -13.50
CA ALA A 213 4.08 -7.07 -14.59
C ALA A 213 5.13 -6.04 -14.14
N SER A 214 5.12 -5.64 -12.86
CA SER A 214 5.90 -4.50 -12.37
C SER A 214 7.41 -4.65 -12.55
N LYS A 215 8.13 -3.52 -12.54
CA LYS A 215 9.60 -3.44 -12.69
C LYS A 215 10.38 -4.33 -11.73
N HIS A 216 9.84 -4.63 -10.56
CA HIS A 216 10.49 -5.44 -9.53
C HIS A 216 10.03 -6.90 -9.50
N ALA A 217 9.06 -7.27 -10.34
CA ALA A 217 8.50 -8.61 -10.50
C ALA A 217 8.93 -9.20 -11.86
N MET A 218 8.05 -9.36 -12.85
CA MET A 218 8.44 -9.87 -14.17
C MET A 218 8.98 -8.79 -15.12
N ASN A 219 8.81 -7.50 -14.83
CA ASN A 219 9.24 -6.38 -15.69
C ASN A 219 8.74 -6.54 -17.14
N ILE A 220 7.42 -6.60 -17.30
CA ILE A 220 6.76 -6.67 -18.60
C ILE A 220 6.43 -5.24 -19.03
N ASP A 221 7.28 -4.68 -19.88
CA ASP A 221 7.09 -3.34 -20.43
C ASP A 221 5.82 -3.30 -21.31
N GLY A 222 5.02 -2.24 -21.16
CA GLY A 222 3.74 -2.09 -21.88
C GLY A 222 2.52 -2.69 -21.15
N LEU A 223 2.70 -3.53 -20.12
CA LEU A 223 1.62 -4.09 -19.32
C LEU A 223 1.33 -3.24 -18.07
N GLY A 224 0.73 -2.06 -18.29
CA GLY A 224 0.30 -1.15 -17.20
C GLY A 224 -1.13 -1.44 -16.70
N LYS A 225 -1.58 -0.68 -15.69
CA LYS A 225 -2.93 -0.81 -15.08
C LYS A 225 -4.07 -0.71 -16.10
N SER A 226 -3.95 0.19 -17.08
CA SER A 226 -4.98 0.38 -18.13
C SER A 226 -5.06 -0.81 -19.09
N VAL A 227 -3.92 -1.39 -19.47
CA VAL A 227 -3.86 -2.56 -20.35
C VAL A 227 -4.32 -3.82 -19.62
N ALA A 228 -3.83 -4.00 -18.39
CA ALA A 228 -4.26 -5.10 -17.52
C ALA A 228 -5.78 -5.11 -17.32
N LYS A 229 -6.40 -3.94 -17.12
CA LYS A 229 -7.85 -3.81 -17.03
C LYS A 229 -8.55 -4.26 -18.32
N LYS A 230 -8.09 -3.82 -19.49
CA LYS A 230 -8.68 -4.24 -20.78
C LYS A 230 -8.59 -5.74 -21.01
N LEU A 231 -7.48 -6.37 -20.63
CA LEU A 231 -7.28 -7.81 -20.76
C LEU A 231 -8.23 -8.61 -19.86
N LEU A 232 -8.45 -8.13 -18.63
CA LEU A 232 -9.42 -8.71 -17.70
C LEU A 232 -10.87 -8.49 -18.18
N ASP A 233 -11.21 -7.28 -18.61
CA ASP A 233 -12.56 -6.94 -19.08
C ASP A 233 -12.95 -7.77 -20.33
N ALA A 234 -11.97 -8.10 -21.19
CA ALA A 234 -12.17 -8.96 -22.35
C ALA A 234 -12.10 -10.46 -22.04
N ASN A 235 -11.91 -10.85 -20.77
CA ASN A 235 -11.70 -12.23 -20.30
C ASN A 235 -10.56 -12.98 -21.02
N LEU A 236 -9.58 -12.26 -21.59
CA LEU A 236 -8.41 -12.85 -22.25
C LEU A 236 -7.38 -13.35 -21.23
N VAL A 237 -7.39 -12.79 -20.02
CA VAL A 237 -6.48 -13.15 -18.94
C VAL A 237 -7.27 -13.23 -17.65
N ASN A 238 -7.33 -14.41 -17.04
CA ASN A 238 -7.92 -14.60 -15.71
C ASN A 238 -6.85 -14.89 -14.66
N GLN A 239 -5.75 -15.51 -15.08
CA GLN A 239 -4.60 -15.86 -14.25
C GLN A 239 -3.31 -15.32 -14.87
N CYS A 240 -2.26 -15.18 -14.05
CA CYS A 240 -0.97 -14.69 -14.54
C CYS A 240 -0.32 -15.62 -15.59
N SER A 241 -0.68 -16.90 -15.63
CA SER A 241 -0.23 -17.88 -16.62
C SER A 241 -0.74 -17.58 -18.03
N ASP A 242 -1.97 -17.07 -18.14
CA ASP A 242 -2.65 -16.85 -19.41
C ASP A 242 -1.94 -15.78 -20.25
N LEU A 243 -1.18 -14.89 -19.59
CA LEU A 243 -0.31 -13.92 -20.26
C LEU A 243 0.65 -14.56 -21.25
N PHE A 244 1.14 -15.78 -20.96
CA PHE A 244 2.12 -16.46 -21.80
C PHE A 244 1.49 -17.25 -22.96
N THR A 245 0.17 -17.36 -23.00
CA THR A 245 -0.59 -18.01 -24.07
C THR A 245 -1.28 -17.00 -25.00
N LEU A 246 -1.18 -15.69 -24.72
CA LEU A 246 -1.79 -14.63 -25.53
C LEU A 246 -1.28 -14.63 -26.97
N SER A 247 -2.21 -14.50 -27.91
CA SER A 247 -1.95 -14.35 -29.34
C SER A 247 -2.03 -12.89 -29.80
N LYS A 248 -1.41 -12.60 -30.94
CA LYS A 248 -1.47 -11.25 -31.55
C LYS A 248 -2.89 -10.89 -31.97
N GLU A 249 -3.67 -11.86 -32.45
CA GLU A 249 -5.03 -11.68 -32.94
C GLU A 249 -5.98 -11.22 -31.83
N GLU A 250 -5.88 -11.83 -30.65
CA GLU A 250 -6.65 -11.45 -29.47
C GLU A 250 -6.34 -10.01 -29.04
N LEU A 251 -5.07 -9.61 -29.06
CA LEU A 251 -4.67 -8.24 -28.70
C LEU A 251 -5.22 -7.19 -29.67
N LEU A 252 -5.35 -7.52 -30.95
CA LEU A 252 -5.90 -6.60 -31.96
C LEU A 252 -7.40 -6.34 -31.79
N THR A 253 -8.12 -7.25 -31.11
CA THR A 253 -9.54 -7.01 -30.78
C THR A 253 -9.74 -5.91 -29.73
N LEU A 254 -8.68 -5.58 -28.97
CA LEU A 254 -8.77 -4.62 -27.87
C LEU A 254 -8.70 -3.15 -28.36
N PRO A 255 -9.52 -2.26 -27.80
CA PRO A 255 -9.53 -0.87 -28.21
C PRO A 255 -8.19 -0.17 -27.89
N GLY A 256 -7.59 0.45 -28.89
CA GLY A 256 -6.33 1.19 -28.77
C GLY A 256 -5.06 0.36 -28.98
N PHE A 257 -5.19 -0.95 -29.27
CA PHE A 257 -4.07 -1.76 -29.73
C PHE A 257 -3.84 -1.59 -31.23
N LYS A 258 -2.57 -1.47 -31.61
CA LYS A 258 -2.09 -1.46 -33.00
C LYS A 258 -1.06 -2.58 -33.14
N ASP A 259 -0.79 -3.04 -34.36
CA ASP A 259 0.18 -4.10 -34.65
C ASP A 259 1.49 -3.97 -33.88
N ARG A 260 2.15 -2.81 -33.98
CA ARG A 260 3.42 -2.55 -33.31
C ARG A 260 3.31 -2.60 -31.78
N SER A 261 2.19 -2.17 -31.21
CA SER A 261 1.98 -2.21 -29.76
C SER A 261 1.74 -3.63 -29.27
N ALA A 262 1.02 -4.44 -30.05
CA ALA A 262 0.80 -5.85 -29.74
C ALA A 262 2.11 -6.65 -29.83
N GLU A 263 2.91 -6.41 -30.88
CA GLU A 263 4.23 -7.02 -31.04
C GLU A 263 5.18 -6.66 -29.89
N ASN A 264 5.27 -5.37 -29.53
CA ASN A 264 6.09 -4.93 -28.41
C ASN A 264 5.71 -5.61 -27.09
N LEU A 265 4.41 -5.80 -26.83
CA LEU A 265 3.93 -6.47 -25.62
C LEU A 265 4.27 -7.97 -25.63
N LEU A 266 4.05 -8.65 -26.76
CA LEU A 266 4.39 -10.06 -26.90
C LEU A 266 5.90 -10.29 -26.77
N ASP A 267 6.72 -9.40 -27.33
CA ASP A 267 8.18 -9.46 -27.19
C ASP A 267 8.62 -9.21 -25.74
N ALA A 268 7.97 -8.29 -25.03
CA ALA A 268 8.20 -8.09 -23.60
C ALA A 268 7.85 -9.32 -22.77
N ILE A 269 6.74 -10.01 -23.09
CA ILE A 269 6.31 -11.25 -22.43
C ILE A 269 7.31 -12.39 -22.69
N LYS A 270 7.75 -12.57 -23.95
CA LYS A 270 8.78 -13.56 -24.30
C LYS A 270 10.09 -13.29 -23.56
N LYS A 271 10.54 -12.04 -23.56
CA LYS A 271 11.74 -11.63 -22.81
C LYS A 271 11.61 -11.92 -21.32
N ALA A 272 10.44 -11.65 -20.72
CA ALA A 272 10.19 -11.94 -19.32
C ALA A 272 10.21 -13.44 -19.00
N ARG A 273 9.81 -14.30 -19.95
CA ARG A 273 9.92 -15.77 -19.80
C ARG A 273 11.37 -16.24 -19.75
N GLU A 274 12.24 -15.67 -20.58
CA GLU A 274 13.62 -16.13 -20.75
C GLU A 274 14.62 -15.50 -19.77
N SER A 275 14.41 -14.23 -19.39
CA SER A 275 15.40 -13.44 -18.63
C SER A 275 15.14 -13.36 -17.12
N CYS A 276 14.07 -13.97 -16.62
CA CYS A 276 13.65 -13.79 -15.23
C CYS A 276 14.34 -14.78 -14.28
N SER A 277 14.92 -14.25 -13.20
CA SER A 277 15.48 -15.08 -12.13
C SER A 277 14.40 -15.61 -11.19
N LEU A 278 14.68 -16.74 -10.52
CA LEU A 278 13.76 -17.35 -9.55
C LEU A 278 13.31 -16.35 -8.46
N ALA A 279 14.24 -15.52 -7.97
CA ALA A 279 13.93 -14.49 -6.99
C ALA A 279 12.84 -13.51 -7.47
N ARG A 280 12.86 -13.14 -8.75
CA ARG A 280 11.88 -12.23 -9.35
C ARG A 280 10.53 -12.91 -9.56
N VAL A 281 10.52 -14.19 -9.94
CA VAL A 281 9.30 -15.01 -10.01
C VAL A 281 8.65 -15.11 -8.64
N LEU A 282 9.42 -15.39 -7.59
CA LEU A 282 8.91 -15.45 -6.21
C LEU A 282 8.29 -14.11 -5.76
N VAL A 283 8.92 -12.98 -6.13
CA VAL A 283 8.33 -11.64 -5.90
C VAL A 283 7.04 -11.49 -6.69
N ALA A 284 7.00 -11.90 -7.96
CA ALA A 284 5.86 -11.75 -8.85
C ALA A 284 4.63 -12.54 -8.42
N LEU A 285 4.82 -13.74 -7.84
CA LEU A 285 3.74 -14.54 -7.25
C LEU A 285 3.06 -13.84 -6.07
N GLY A 286 3.73 -12.84 -5.47
CA GLY A 286 3.12 -11.99 -4.46
C GLY A 286 2.81 -12.69 -3.14
N ILE A 287 3.53 -13.78 -2.83
CA ILE A 287 3.39 -14.59 -1.62
C ILE A 287 3.60 -13.70 -0.38
N SER A 288 2.72 -13.85 0.62
CA SER A 288 2.83 -13.08 1.86
C SER A 288 4.18 -13.30 2.55
N GLY A 289 4.82 -12.22 3.00
CA GLY A 289 6.16 -12.26 3.62
C GLY A 289 7.33 -12.40 2.63
N ILE A 290 7.08 -12.71 1.35
CA ILE A 290 8.13 -12.80 0.32
C ILE A 290 8.14 -11.51 -0.49
N GLY A 291 9.09 -10.64 -0.17
CA GLY A 291 9.31 -9.37 -0.84
C GLY A 291 10.67 -9.31 -1.53
N ARG A 292 11.02 -8.15 -2.08
CA ARG A 292 12.27 -7.93 -2.82
C ARG A 292 13.54 -8.27 -2.03
N THR A 293 13.48 -8.15 -0.71
CA THR A 293 14.62 -8.39 0.18
C THR A 293 14.73 -9.85 0.61
N SER A 294 13.60 -10.53 0.86
CA SER A 294 13.60 -11.93 1.28
C SER A 294 13.66 -12.90 0.11
N ALA A 295 13.12 -12.54 -1.06
CA ALA A 295 13.07 -13.42 -2.23
C ALA A 295 14.43 -13.90 -2.74
N PRO A 296 15.51 -13.07 -2.80
CA PRO A 296 16.84 -13.57 -3.17
C PRO A 296 17.37 -14.63 -2.21
N THR A 297 17.15 -14.45 -0.91
CA THR A 297 17.54 -15.44 0.11
C THR A 297 16.76 -16.73 -0.07
N VAL A 298 15.45 -16.66 -0.24
CA VAL A 298 14.59 -17.83 -0.48
C VAL A 298 14.99 -18.54 -1.78
N ALA A 299 15.23 -17.79 -2.86
CA ALA A 299 15.66 -18.34 -4.13
C ALA A 299 16.98 -19.10 -4.01
N SER A 300 17.97 -18.56 -3.29
CA SER A 300 19.26 -19.25 -3.11
C SER A 300 19.14 -20.61 -2.40
N VAL A 301 18.18 -20.74 -1.47
CA VAL A 301 17.88 -22.02 -0.80
C VAL A 301 17.11 -22.97 -1.71
N LEU A 302 16.22 -22.43 -2.56
CA LEU A 302 15.40 -23.22 -3.48
C LEU A 302 16.17 -23.70 -4.71
N ASP A 303 17.09 -22.91 -5.28
CA ASP A 303 17.97 -23.35 -6.38
C ASP A 303 18.73 -24.62 -5.97
N TYR A 304 19.27 -24.62 -4.74
CA TYR A 304 19.96 -25.76 -4.14
C TYR A 304 19.08 -27.02 -3.99
N LYS A 305 17.74 -26.86 -3.96
CA LYS A 305 16.78 -27.96 -3.87
C LYS A 305 16.19 -28.33 -5.23
N LEU A 306 16.03 -27.40 -6.16
CA LEU A 306 15.48 -27.63 -7.49
C LEU A 306 16.49 -28.38 -8.35
N GLU A 307 17.76 -28.00 -8.31
CA GLU A 307 18.86 -28.77 -8.92
C GLU A 307 18.90 -30.19 -8.37
N ARG A 308 18.67 -30.33 -7.06
CA ARG A 308 18.67 -31.62 -6.37
C ARG A 308 17.44 -32.47 -6.70
N LEU A 309 16.27 -31.88 -6.96
CA LEU A 309 15.05 -32.58 -7.39
C LEU A 309 15.10 -32.99 -8.86
N LEU A 310 15.68 -32.16 -9.74
CA LEU A 310 15.90 -32.50 -11.14
C LEU A 310 16.94 -33.62 -11.33
N GLN A 311 17.76 -33.90 -10.33
CA GLN A 311 18.71 -35.01 -10.31
C GLN A 311 18.12 -36.33 -9.79
N VAL A 312 16.91 -36.35 -9.19
CA VAL A 312 16.32 -37.58 -8.62
C VAL A 312 15.73 -38.50 -9.70
N ASP A 313 15.46 -38.01 -10.91
CA ASP A 313 14.89 -38.80 -12.02
C ASP A 313 15.94 -39.59 -12.84
N GLN A 314 17.20 -39.72 -12.38
CA GLN A 314 18.27 -40.39 -13.13
C GLN A 314 18.87 -41.66 -12.51
N ASP A 315 18.29 -42.22 -11.44
CA ASP A 315 18.69 -43.52 -10.89
C ASP A 315 17.52 -44.51 -10.77
#